data_AF-A0A920TP39-F1
#
_entry.id   AF-A0A920TP39-F1
#
_cell.length_a   1.000
_cell.length_b   1.000
_cell.length_c   1.000
_cell.angle_alpha   90.00
_cell.angle_beta   90.00
_cell.angle_gamma   90.00
#
_symmetry.space_group_name_H-M   'P 1'
#
loop_
_entity.id
_entity.type
_entity.pdbx_description
1 polymer ?
#
loop_
_entity_poly.entity_id
_entity_poly.type
_entity_poly.pdbx_seq_one_letter_code
_entity_poly.pdbx_strand_id
1 'polypeptide(L)'
;MINKKHPFAKKKKITLDDYLSLSHIHISKDQQVLGHVDTALNELGLTRRIALRAQHFLVAPYILEKSELAITTIKSFTKGRNFKILPLPFEVNPLVLHLYWHSNKDQDPSNKWMRELILSTYGKIQGKR
;
A
#
# COMPACT_ATOMS: atom_id res chain seq x y z
N MET A 1 2.74 -6.05 -5.96
CA MET A 1 3.41 -5.48 -7.15
C MET A 1 4.80 -6.06 -7.25
N ILE A 2 5.20 -6.49 -8.44
CA ILE A 2 6.51 -7.11 -8.74
C ILE A 2 7.00 -6.58 -10.10
N ASN A 3 8.30 -6.68 -10.38
CA ASN A 3 8.79 -6.38 -11.73
C ASN A 3 8.25 -7.37 -12.79
N LYS A 4 8.29 -6.98 -14.06
CA LYS A 4 7.74 -7.79 -15.16
C LYS A 4 8.59 -9.03 -15.53
N LYS A 5 9.86 -9.07 -15.12
CA LYS A 5 10.77 -10.20 -15.34
C LYS A 5 10.66 -11.26 -14.23
N HIS A 6 10.02 -10.93 -13.11
CA HIS A 6 9.82 -11.81 -11.98
C HIS A 6 9.12 -13.12 -12.39
N PRO A 7 9.49 -14.30 -11.86
CA PRO A 7 8.89 -15.59 -12.26
C PRO A 7 7.35 -15.60 -12.18
N PHE A 8 6.80 -15.01 -11.12
CA PHE A 8 5.36 -14.87 -10.92
C PHE A 8 4.66 -13.85 -11.83
N ALA A 9 5.38 -13.08 -12.66
CA ALA A 9 4.78 -12.04 -13.49
C ALA A 9 3.84 -12.58 -14.57
N LYS A 10 4.07 -13.83 -14.99
CA LYS A 10 3.23 -14.56 -15.96
C LYS A 10 1.89 -15.00 -15.36
N LYS A 11 1.79 -15.15 -14.03
CA LYS A 11 0.54 -15.56 -13.39
C LYS A 11 -0.51 -14.44 -13.48
N LYS A 12 -1.80 -14.82 -13.57
CA LYS A 12 -2.93 -13.88 -13.47
C LYS A 12 -3.31 -13.59 -12.01
N LYS A 13 -3.21 -14.60 -11.16
CA LYS A 13 -3.43 -14.56 -9.70
C LYS A 13 -2.37 -15.42 -9.03
N ILE A 14 -2.08 -15.14 -7.76
CA ILE A 14 -1.21 -15.95 -6.91
C ILE A 14 -2.03 -16.56 -5.78
N THR A 15 -1.59 -17.70 -5.24
CA THR A 15 -2.14 -18.28 -4.01
C THR A 15 -1.55 -17.60 -2.76
N LEU A 16 -2.07 -17.95 -1.58
CA LEU A 16 -1.48 -17.51 -0.32
C LEU A 16 -0.04 -18.05 -0.16
N ASP A 17 0.19 -19.33 -0.44
CA ASP A 17 1.53 -19.93 -0.39
C ASP A 17 2.50 -19.28 -1.38
N ASP A 18 2.03 -19.00 -2.60
CA ASP A 18 2.81 -18.22 -3.57
C ASP A 18 3.24 -16.88 -2.94
N TYR A 19 2.32 -16.15 -2.31
CA TYR A 19 2.61 -14.86 -1.67
C TYR A 19 3.61 -14.99 -0.51
N LEU A 20 3.48 -16.02 0.32
CA LEU A 20 4.38 -16.26 1.46
C LEU A 20 5.78 -16.69 1.00
N SER A 21 5.89 -17.34 -0.16
CA SER A 21 7.18 -17.68 -0.78
C SER A 21 7.95 -16.46 -1.32
N LEU A 22 7.25 -15.34 -1.57
CA LEU A 22 7.87 -14.12 -2.05
C LEU A 22 8.72 -13.45 -0.96
N SER A 23 9.64 -12.61 -1.43
CA SER A 23 10.51 -11.81 -0.58
C SER A 23 10.08 -10.37 -0.65
N HIS A 24 9.71 -9.79 0.50
CA HIS A 24 8.96 -8.55 0.50
C HIS A 24 9.82 -7.35 0.88
N ILE A 25 9.57 -6.24 0.19
CA ILE A 25 9.86 -4.90 0.67
C ILE A 25 8.75 -4.50 1.63
N HIS A 26 9.13 -4.15 2.84
CA HIS A 26 8.23 -3.56 3.82
C HIS A 26 8.49 -2.06 3.93
N ILE A 27 7.43 -1.26 3.85
CA ILE A 27 7.53 0.18 4.07
C ILE A 27 7.10 0.48 5.51
N SER A 28 8.07 0.83 6.34
CA SER A 28 7.83 1.29 7.71
C SER A 28 8.92 2.23 8.16
N LYS A 29 8.53 3.20 8.98
CA LYS A 29 9.43 4.10 9.70
C LYS A 29 9.95 3.46 10.99
N ASP A 30 9.20 2.51 11.56
CA ASP A 30 9.48 1.86 12.83
C ASP A 30 9.71 0.34 12.63
N GLN A 31 10.75 -0.20 13.24
CA GLN A 31 11.08 -1.62 13.15
C GLN A 31 10.14 -2.49 14.00
N GLN A 32 9.51 -1.93 15.03
CA GLN A 32 8.68 -2.67 15.99
C GLN A 32 7.19 -2.68 15.64
N VAL A 33 6.75 -1.82 14.73
CA VAL A 33 5.33 -1.69 14.37
C VAL A 33 4.98 -2.62 13.23
N LEU A 34 3.96 -3.46 13.44
CA LEU A 34 3.36 -4.27 12.39
C LEU A 34 2.66 -3.36 11.37
N GLY A 35 2.97 -3.53 10.09
CA GLY A 35 2.22 -2.89 9.02
C GLY A 35 0.87 -3.55 8.81
N HIS A 36 -0.06 -2.86 8.14
CA HIS A 36 -1.44 -3.34 7.92
C HIS A 36 -1.52 -4.75 7.31
N VAL A 37 -0.61 -5.06 6.39
CA VAL A 37 -0.54 -6.38 5.74
C VAL A 37 -0.05 -7.45 6.71
N ASP A 38 0.89 -7.10 7.58
CA ASP A 38 1.46 -8.00 8.57
C ASP A 38 0.45 -8.27 9.69
N THR A 39 -0.36 -7.29 10.08
CA THR A 39 -1.52 -7.49 10.98
C THR A 39 -2.51 -8.50 10.39
N ALA A 40 -2.93 -8.32 9.14
CA ALA A 40 -3.88 -9.24 8.49
C ALA A 40 -3.31 -10.67 8.36
N LEU A 41 -2.01 -10.82 8.08
CA LEU A 41 -1.37 -12.14 8.07
C LEU A 41 -1.28 -12.74 9.48
N ASN A 42 -1.02 -11.92 10.50
CA ASN A 42 -0.94 -12.36 11.89
C ASN A 42 -2.29 -12.88 12.41
N GLU A 43 -3.40 -12.24 12.03
CA GLU A 43 -4.76 -12.71 12.31
C GLU A 43 -5.04 -14.11 11.72
N LEU A 44 -4.34 -14.48 10.64
CA LEU A 44 -4.38 -15.82 10.04
C LEU A 44 -3.33 -16.79 10.62
N GLY A 45 -2.55 -16.36 11.62
CA GLY A 45 -1.44 -17.15 12.18
C GLY A 45 -0.22 -17.26 11.27
N LEU A 46 -0.09 -16.36 10.29
CA LEU A 46 0.93 -16.42 9.23
C LEU A 46 1.91 -15.25 9.33
N THR A 47 3.11 -15.45 8.77
CA THR A 47 4.12 -14.40 8.62
C THR A 47 4.75 -14.48 7.24
N ARG A 48 5.17 -13.33 6.70
CA ARG A 48 5.86 -13.26 5.39
C ARG A 48 7.32 -12.89 5.56
N ARG A 49 8.13 -13.26 4.56
CA ARG A 49 9.57 -12.93 4.55
C ARG A 49 9.81 -11.47 4.16
N ILE A 50 10.28 -10.65 5.10
CA ILE A 50 10.73 -9.28 4.82
C ILE A 50 12.23 -9.29 4.50
N ALA A 51 12.59 -9.09 3.24
CA ALA A 51 13.99 -9.07 2.79
C ALA A 51 14.59 -7.66 2.83
N LEU A 52 13.75 -6.61 2.76
CA LEU A 52 14.19 -5.22 2.79
C LEU A 52 13.14 -4.36 3.50
N ARG A 53 13.60 -3.46 4.38
CA ARG A 53 12.78 -2.41 4.99
C ARG A 53 13.20 -1.06 4.41
N ALA A 54 12.23 -0.30 3.91
CA ALA A 54 12.45 1.07 3.41
C ALA A 54 11.53 2.05 4.15
N GLN A 55 12.01 3.27 4.37
CA GLN A 55 11.24 4.28 5.11
C GLN A 55 10.18 4.99 4.24
N HIS A 56 10.40 5.03 2.92
CA HIS A 56 9.54 5.77 2.00
C HIS A 56 9.20 4.96 0.76
N PHE A 57 7.93 5.03 0.37
CA PHE A 57 7.42 4.39 -0.84
C PHE A 57 8.19 4.82 -2.10
N LEU A 58 8.66 6.07 -2.17
CA LEU A 58 9.33 6.64 -3.36
C LEU A 58 10.56 5.85 -3.83
N VAL A 59 11.26 5.16 -2.92
CA VAL A 59 12.46 4.37 -3.26
C VAL A 59 12.10 2.97 -3.77
N ALA A 60 10.98 2.41 -3.34
CA ALA A 60 10.60 1.03 -3.63
C ALA A 60 10.59 0.65 -5.13
N PRO A 61 10.12 1.50 -6.07
CA PRO A 61 10.13 1.17 -7.50
C PRO A 61 11.53 0.92 -8.06
N TYR A 62 12.51 1.74 -7.68
CA TYR A 62 13.89 1.62 -8.16
C TYR A 62 14.53 0.31 -7.69
N ILE A 63 14.18 -0.14 -6.48
CA ILE A 63 14.63 -1.43 -5.93
C ILE A 63 13.91 -2.58 -6.67
N LEU A 64 12.59 -2.50 -6.82
CA LEU A 64 11.79 -3.55 -7.46
C LEU A 64 12.23 -3.81 -8.90
N GLU A 65 12.57 -2.76 -9.65
CA GLU A 65 13.03 -2.88 -11.04
C GLU A 65 14.28 -3.76 -11.18
N LYS A 66 15.13 -3.79 -10.15
CA LYS A 66 16.44 -4.45 -10.15
C LYS A 66 16.51 -5.67 -9.22
N SER A 67 15.39 -6.14 -8.67
CA SER A 67 15.38 -7.24 -7.70
C SER A 67 14.16 -8.15 -7.87
N GLU A 68 14.26 -9.39 -7.40
CA GLU A 68 13.13 -10.32 -7.34
C GLU A 68 12.30 -10.14 -6.04
N LEU A 69 12.09 -8.89 -5.64
CA LEU A 69 11.27 -8.56 -4.48
C LEU A 69 9.83 -8.23 -4.88
N ALA A 70 8.94 -8.35 -3.91
CA ALA A 70 7.55 -7.94 -4.00
C ALA A 70 7.25 -6.79 -3.03
N ILE A 71 6.29 -5.95 -3.37
CA ILE A 71 5.71 -4.98 -2.44
C ILE A 71 4.19 -5.09 -2.45
N THR A 72 3.58 -5.05 -1.27
CA THR A 72 2.14 -4.80 -1.12
C THR A 72 1.92 -3.31 -0.93
N THR A 73 1.06 -2.71 -1.75
CA THR A 73 0.85 -1.26 -1.79
C THR A 73 -0.57 -0.95 -2.25
N ILE A 74 -1.03 0.27 -1.96
CA ILE A 74 -2.29 0.81 -2.49
C ILE A 74 -2.25 1.00 -4.01
N LYS A 75 -3.39 0.83 -4.67
CA LYS A 75 -3.55 0.89 -6.14
C LYS A 75 -3.14 2.25 -6.73
N SER A 76 -3.28 3.35 -5.99
CA SER A 76 -2.85 4.67 -6.46
C SER A 76 -1.34 4.74 -6.72
N PHE A 77 -0.54 4.00 -5.94
CA PHE A 77 0.92 3.98 -6.07
C PHE A 77 1.43 3.19 -7.29
N THR A 78 0.54 2.43 -7.94
CA THR A 78 0.89 1.63 -9.12
C THR A 78 0.60 2.35 -10.44
N LYS A 79 -0.11 3.49 -10.42
CA LYS A 79 -0.46 4.25 -11.63
C LYS A 79 0.79 4.78 -12.33
N GLY A 80 0.82 4.67 -13.66
CA GLY A 80 1.91 5.19 -14.49
C GLY A 80 3.22 4.40 -14.42
N ARG A 81 3.21 3.17 -13.88
CA ARG A 81 4.43 2.38 -13.69
C ARG A 81 4.40 1.04 -14.40
N ASN A 82 5.56 0.63 -14.90
CA ASN A 82 5.73 -0.56 -15.71
C ASN A 82 5.97 -1.84 -14.87
N PHE A 83 5.12 -2.09 -13.88
CA PHE A 83 5.20 -3.27 -13.00
C PHE A 83 4.05 -4.25 -13.25
N LYS A 84 4.23 -5.50 -12.85
CA LYS A 84 3.11 -6.44 -12.74
C LYS A 84 2.40 -6.22 -11.41
N ILE A 85 1.08 -6.05 -11.50
CA ILE A 85 0.17 -5.94 -10.36
C ILE A 85 -0.60 -7.25 -10.28
N LEU A 86 -0.62 -7.85 -9.09
CA LEU A 86 -1.36 -9.06 -8.78
C LEU A 86 -2.29 -8.73 -7.60
N PRO A 87 -3.54 -9.22 -7.59
CA PRO A 87 -4.41 -9.08 -6.45
C PRO A 87 -3.81 -9.82 -5.25
N LEU A 88 -4.10 -9.33 -4.04
CA LEU A 88 -3.75 -10.06 -2.82
C LEU A 88 -4.60 -11.33 -2.73
N PRO A 89 -4.02 -12.46 -2.26
CA PRO A 89 -4.74 -13.72 -2.09
C PRO A 89 -5.45 -13.84 -0.74
N PHE A 90 -5.50 -12.76 0.04
CA PHE A 90 -6.15 -12.67 1.34
C PHE A 90 -6.70 -11.25 1.52
N GLU A 91 -7.66 -11.12 2.43
CA GLU A 91 -8.27 -9.83 2.75
C GLU A 91 -7.36 -9.02 3.69
N VAL A 92 -7.33 -7.71 3.47
CA VAL A 92 -6.67 -6.75 4.35
C VAL A 92 -7.66 -5.64 4.62
N ASN A 93 -7.85 -5.29 5.89
CA ASN A 93 -8.74 -4.21 6.28
C ASN A 93 -8.42 -2.93 5.50
N PRO A 94 -9.43 -2.24 4.94
CA PRO A 94 -9.21 -1.03 4.17
C PRO A 94 -8.44 0.02 4.97
N LEU A 95 -7.46 0.65 4.34
CA LEU A 95 -6.79 1.80 4.91
C LEU A 95 -7.76 2.99 4.95
N VAL A 96 -8.13 3.44 6.14
CA VAL A 96 -8.98 4.62 6.34
C VAL A 96 -8.08 5.85 6.52
N LEU A 97 -8.28 6.85 5.67
CA LEU A 97 -7.61 8.14 5.78
C LEU A 97 -8.53 9.11 6.52
N HIS A 98 -8.04 9.69 7.60
CA HIS A 98 -8.74 10.69 8.38
C HIS A 98 -8.12 12.07 8.13
N LEU A 99 -8.99 13.09 8.03
CA LEU A 99 -8.58 14.49 7.99
C LEU A 99 -8.78 15.07 9.39
N TYR A 100 -7.71 15.57 10.00
CA TYR A 100 -7.73 16.13 11.35
C TYR A 100 -7.52 17.64 11.31
N TRP A 101 -8.19 18.35 12.22
CA TRP A 101 -7.99 19.76 12.51
C TRP A 101 -8.22 20.01 13.99
N HIS A 102 -7.71 21.12 14.50
CA HIS A 102 -7.98 21.54 15.87
C HIS A 102 -9.41 22.09 15.98
N SER A 103 -10.12 21.81 17.08
CA SER A 103 -11.51 22.26 17.31
C SER A 103 -11.69 23.77 17.13
N ASN A 104 -10.75 24.58 17.61
CA ASN A 104 -10.73 26.04 17.41
C ASN A 104 -10.75 26.51 15.95
N LYS A 105 -10.46 25.63 14.98
CA LYS A 105 -10.50 25.92 13.54
C LYS A 105 -11.73 25.38 12.85
N ASP A 106 -12.69 24.85 13.59
CA ASP A 106 -13.87 24.22 13.00
C ASP A 106 -14.76 25.19 12.23
N GLN A 107 -14.86 26.44 12.71
CA GLN A 107 -15.64 27.51 12.07
C GLN A 107 -14.77 28.50 11.27
N ASP A 108 -13.46 28.25 11.16
CA ASP A 108 -12.54 29.08 10.37
C ASP A 108 -12.87 28.91 8.86
N PRO A 109 -13.25 29.98 8.13
CA PRO A 109 -13.74 29.86 6.75
C PRO A 109 -12.70 29.25 5.80
N SER A 110 -11.43 29.63 5.94
CA SER A 110 -10.34 29.13 5.09
C SER A 110 -10.06 27.66 5.37
N ASN A 111 -10.07 27.25 6.64
CA ASN A 111 -9.92 25.85 7.02
C ASN A 111 -11.09 25.01 6.51
N LYS A 112 -12.33 25.47 6.70
CA LYS A 112 -13.53 24.79 6.22
C LYS A 112 -13.52 24.60 4.70
N TRP A 113 -13.24 25.67 3.95
CA TRP A 113 -13.10 25.60 2.50
C TRP A 113 -12.05 24.57 2.06
N MET A 114 -10.89 24.55 2.70
CA MET A 114 -9.83 23.58 2.37
C MET A 114 -10.26 22.15 2.68
N ARG A 115 -10.91 21.89 3.82
CA ARG A 115 -11.44 20.56 4.18
C ARG A 115 -12.44 20.07 3.14
N GLU A 116 -13.39 20.92 2.75
CA GLU A 116 -14.40 20.60 1.72
C GLU A 116 -13.76 20.36 0.35
N LEU A 117 -12.76 21.15 -0.02
CA LEU A 117 -12.00 20.97 -1.27
C LEU A 117 -11.26 19.62 -1.28
N ILE A 118 -10.57 19.26 -0.19
CA ILE A 118 -9.86 17.99 -0.07
C ILE A 118 -10.85 16.83 -0.17
N LEU A 119 -11.96 16.88 0.58
CA LEU A 119 -12.97 15.81 0.59
C LEU A 119 -13.63 15.63 -0.77
N SER A 120 -14.07 16.72 -1.41
CA SER A 120 -14.70 16.68 -2.74
C SER A 120 -13.73 16.19 -3.81
N THR A 121 -12.46 16.61 -3.77
CA THR A 121 -11.43 16.17 -4.71
C THR A 121 -11.10 14.70 -4.50
N TYR A 122 -10.99 14.25 -3.25
CA TYR A 122 -10.71 12.85 -2.94
C TYR A 122 -11.86 11.93 -3.35
N GLY A 123 -13.12 12.34 -3.15
CA GLY A 123 -14.30 11.64 -3.65
C GLY A 123 -14.23 11.37 -5.16
N LYS A 124 -13.94 12.43 -5.93
CA LYS A 124 -13.75 12.35 -7.39
C LYS A 124 -12.65 11.34 -7.77
N ILE A 125 -11.52 11.33 -7.07
CA ILE A 125 -10.39 10.41 -7.34
C ILE A 125 -10.77 8.94 -7.08
N GLN A 126 -11.62 8.68 -6.09
CA GLN A 126 -12.09 7.34 -5.74
C GLN A 126 -13.24 6.84 -6.64
N GLY A 127 -13.76 7.68 -7.53
CA GLY A 127 -14.94 7.36 -8.34
C GLY A 127 -16.23 7.30 -7.52
N LYS A 128 -16.22 7.83 -6.29
CA LYS A 128 -17.41 8.00 -5.46
C LYS A 128 -17.89 9.45 -5.68
N ARG A 129 -19.09 9.61 -6.25
CA ARG A 129 -19.74 10.92 -6.36
C ARG A 129 -20.06 11.47 -4.98
#